data_AF-A0A3D6B382-F1
#
_entry.id   AF-A0A3D6B382-F1
#
_cell.length_a   1.000
_cell.length_b   1.000
_cell.length_c   1.000
_cell.angle_alpha   90.00
_cell.angle_beta   90.00
_cell.angle_gamma   90.00
#
_symmetry.space_group_name_H-M   'P 1'
#
loop_
_entity.id
_entity.type
_entity.pdbx_description
1 polymer ?
#
loop_
_entity_poly.entity_id
_entity_poly.type
_entity_poly.pdbx_seq_one_letter_code
_entity_poly.pdbx_strand_id
1 'polypeptide(L)'
;MADQMVGINRLLDEPWVDRNRVGIHGWSYGGFMTISLMLNYPDIFKVAVAGGPVIDWKWYEVMYGERYMDTPQDNPEGYALSSLLNKASSLSGKLLICQGAVDDVVVWEHSL
;
A
#
# COMPACT_ATOMS: atom_id res chain seq x y z
N MET A 1 -6.34 1.74 7.08
CA MET A 1 -5.33 0.87 7.76
C MET A 1 -5.74 0.52 9.19
N ALA A 2 -6.24 1.47 9.99
CA ALA A 2 -6.61 1.24 11.38
C ALA A 2 -7.48 -0.02 11.59
N ASP A 3 -8.51 -0.21 10.76
CA ASP A 3 -9.39 -1.38 10.86
C ASP A 3 -8.66 -2.71 10.62
N GLN A 4 -7.73 -2.73 9.67
CA GLN A 4 -6.90 -3.90 9.42
C GLN A 4 -6.04 -4.21 10.64
N MET A 5 -5.48 -3.19 11.29
CA MET A 5 -4.70 -3.37 12.51
C MET A 5 -5.54 -3.86 13.69
N VAL A 6 -6.80 -3.43 13.82
CA VAL A 6 -7.71 -4.00 14.83
C VAL A 6 -7.90 -5.50 14.61
N GLY A 7 -8.20 -5.90 13.37
CA GLY A 7 -8.36 -7.32 13.02
C GLY A 7 -7.08 -8.13 13.24
N ILE A 8 -5.94 -7.60 12.80
CA ILE A 8 -4.63 -8.25 12.97
C ILE A 8 -4.29 -8.41 14.44
N ASN A 9 -4.40 -7.35 15.24
CA ASN A 9 -4.07 -7.43 16.67
C ASN A 9 -4.93 -8.48 17.38
N ARG A 10 -6.23 -8.54 17.06
CA ARG A 10 -7.11 -9.57 17.61
C ARG A 10 -6.67 -10.98 17.22
N LEU A 11 -6.25 -11.19 15.98
CA LEU A 11 -5.76 -12.48 15.50
C LEU A 11 -4.42 -12.85 16.13
N LEU A 12 -3.51 -11.89 16.33
CA LEU A 12 -2.20 -12.12 16.93
C LEU A 12 -2.27 -12.58 18.39
N ASP A 13 -3.41 -12.40 19.05
CA ASP A 13 -3.66 -12.87 20.42
C ASP A 13 -4.15 -14.33 20.47
N GLU A 14 -4.47 -14.94 19.31
CA GLU A 14 -4.87 -16.35 19.25
C GLU A 14 -3.65 -17.28 19.36
N PRO A 15 -3.74 -18.38 20.14
CA PRO A 15 -2.57 -19.22 20.45
C PRO A 15 -2.04 -20.02 19.25
N TRP A 16 -2.81 -20.12 18.16
CA TRP A 16 -2.42 -20.78 16.92
C TRP A 16 -1.81 -19.83 15.88
N VAL A 17 -1.76 -18.52 16.15
CA VAL A 17 -1.16 -17.54 15.24
C VAL A 17 0.30 -17.29 15.61
N ASP A 18 1.20 -17.56 14.66
CA ASP A 18 2.62 -17.26 14.83
C ASP A 18 2.91 -15.79 14.52
N ARG A 19 3.04 -14.98 15.57
CA ARG A 19 3.30 -13.54 15.50
C ARG A 19 4.61 -13.20 14.77
N ASN A 20 5.54 -14.15 14.65
CA ASN A 20 6.81 -13.92 13.97
C ASN A 20 6.75 -14.21 12.46
N ARG A 21 5.63 -14.75 11.94
CA ARG A 21 5.48 -15.15 10.53
C ARG A 21 4.19 -14.62 9.91
N VAL A 22 3.98 -13.31 10.00
CA VAL A 22 2.83 -12.62 9.38
C VAL A 22 3.25 -12.06 8.02
N GLY A 23 2.48 -12.40 6.98
CA GLY A 23 2.62 -11.84 5.64
C GLY A 23 1.36 -11.08 5.22
N ILE A 24 1.50 -10.17 4.26
CA ILE A 24 0.39 -9.43 3.67
C ILE A 24 0.47 -9.45 2.15
N HIS A 25 -0.69 -9.54 1.50
CA HIS A 25 -0.78 -9.53 0.06
C HIS A 25 -2.06 -8.81 -0.40
N GLY A 26 -1.95 -8.08 -1.50
CA GLY A 26 -3.08 -7.49 -2.20
C GLY A 26 -2.72 -7.04 -3.61
N TRP A 27 -3.76 -6.84 -4.43
CA TRP A 27 -3.66 -6.35 -5.81
C TRP A 27 -4.36 -4.99 -5.97
N SER A 28 -3.91 -4.15 -6.90
CA SER A 28 -4.48 -2.82 -7.18
C SER A 28 -4.48 -1.94 -5.92
N TYR A 29 -5.63 -1.42 -5.47
CA TYR A 29 -5.75 -0.72 -4.19
C TYR A 29 -5.26 -1.58 -3.00
N GLY A 30 -5.43 -2.91 -3.08
CA GLY A 30 -4.86 -3.85 -2.12
C GLY A 30 -3.32 -3.85 -2.14
N GLY A 31 -2.69 -3.61 -3.29
CA GLY A 31 -1.25 -3.40 -3.42
C GLY A 31 -0.80 -2.09 -2.77
N PHE A 32 -1.54 -0.99 -3.00
CA PHE A 32 -1.34 0.27 -2.28
C PHE A 32 -1.44 0.08 -0.76
N MET A 33 -2.48 -0.62 -0.29
CA MET A 33 -2.69 -0.91 1.14
C MET A 33 -1.60 -1.82 1.71
N THR A 34 -1.13 -2.79 0.93
CA THR A 34 -0.04 -3.71 1.30
C THR A 34 1.24 -2.94 1.59
N ILE A 35 1.66 -2.06 0.66
CA ILE A 35 2.85 -1.23 0.86
C ILE A 35 2.60 -0.21 1.98
N SER A 36 1.42 0.43 2.02
CA SER A 36 1.07 1.38 3.10
C SER A 36 1.20 0.76 4.48
N LEU A 37 0.71 -0.47 4.67
CA LEU A 37 0.81 -1.19 5.94
C LEU A 37 2.26 -1.54 6.30
N MET A 38 3.08 -1.95 5.32
CA MET A 38 4.52 -2.18 5.51
C MET A 38 5.26 -0.92 5.94
N LEU A 39 4.92 0.25 5.39
CA LEU A 39 5.60 1.51 5.70
C LEU A 39 5.16 2.13 7.02
N ASN A 40 3.90 1.95 7.43
CA ASN A 40 3.35 2.55 8.65
C ASN A 40 3.37 1.61 9.87
N TYR A 41 3.48 0.29 9.65
CA TYR A 41 3.55 -0.74 10.71
C TYR A 41 4.68 -1.75 10.42
N PRO A 42 5.94 -1.30 10.30
CA PRO A 42 7.06 -2.09 9.78
C PRO A 42 7.40 -3.35 10.60
N ASP A 43 6.98 -3.41 11.86
CA ASP A 43 7.32 -4.53 12.75
C ASP A 43 6.35 -5.71 12.66
N ILE A 44 5.15 -5.47 12.12
CA ILE A 44 4.05 -6.45 12.09
C ILE A 44 4.27 -7.48 10.99
N PHE A 45 4.52 -7.03 9.77
CA PHE A 45 4.60 -7.88 8.59
C PHE A 45 6.05 -8.18 8.23
N LYS A 46 6.39 -9.47 8.07
CA LYS A 46 7.76 -9.88 7.70
C LYS A 46 7.98 -9.88 6.19
N VAL A 47 6.91 -10.16 5.45
CA VAL A 47 6.92 -10.22 3.98
C VAL A 47 5.65 -9.60 3.42
N ALA A 48 5.78 -8.99 2.25
CA ALA A 48 4.67 -8.42 1.51
C ALA A 48 4.76 -8.75 0.01
N VAL A 49 3.62 -8.97 -0.60
CA VAL A 49 3.48 -9.10 -2.07
C VAL A 49 2.45 -8.08 -2.54
N ALA A 50 2.89 -7.04 -3.23
CA ALA A 50 2.02 -5.99 -3.74
C ALA A 50 1.88 -6.13 -5.26
N GLY A 51 0.69 -6.51 -5.73
CA GLY A 51 0.40 -6.60 -7.15
C GLY A 51 -0.26 -5.34 -7.69
N GLY A 52 0.19 -4.81 -8.83
CA GLY A 52 -0.35 -3.58 -9.41
C GLY A 52 -0.52 -2.43 -8.41
N PRO A 53 0.46 -2.12 -7.53
CA PRO A 53 0.22 -1.15 -6.47
C PRO A 53 0.18 0.27 -7.02
N VAL A 54 -0.80 1.08 -6.58
CA VAL A 54 -0.67 2.54 -6.69
C VAL A 54 0.31 3.00 -5.63
N ILE A 55 1.39 3.72 -5.99
CA ILE A 55 2.36 4.27 -5.01
C ILE A 55 2.36 5.80 -4.92
N ASP A 56 1.80 6.48 -5.91
CA ASP A 56 1.67 7.94 -5.96
C ASP A 56 0.44 8.30 -6.79
N TRP A 57 -0.58 8.87 -6.14
CA TRP A 57 -1.89 9.09 -6.73
C TRP A 57 -1.90 10.06 -7.92
N LYS A 58 -0.84 10.85 -8.10
CA LYS A 58 -0.71 11.76 -9.26
C LYS A 58 -0.61 11.03 -10.60
N TRP A 59 -0.26 9.74 -10.60
CA TRP A 59 -0.11 8.92 -11.81
C TRP A 59 -1.34 8.06 -12.11
N TYR A 60 -2.33 8.05 -11.23
CA TYR A 60 -3.51 7.21 -11.38
C TYR A 60 -4.55 7.86 -12.30
N GLU A 61 -5.53 7.07 -12.76
CA GLU A 61 -6.56 7.57 -13.67
C GLU A 61 -7.36 8.74 -13.05
N VAL A 62 -7.53 9.82 -13.83
CA VAL A 62 -8.16 11.07 -13.38
C VAL A 62 -9.58 10.84 -12.86
N MET A 63 -10.38 10.04 -13.56
CA MET A 63 -11.80 9.83 -13.23
C MET A 63 -12.02 9.14 -11.87
N TYR A 64 -11.09 8.27 -11.47
CA TYR A 64 -11.13 7.61 -10.16
C TYR A 64 -10.42 8.48 -9.12
N GLY A 65 -9.20 8.95 -9.41
CA GLY A 65 -8.39 9.75 -8.50
C GLY A 65 -9.16 10.97 -7.99
N GLU A 66 -9.64 11.81 -8.90
CA GLU A 66 -10.30 13.07 -8.52
C GLU A 66 -11.67 12.87 -7.87
N ARG A 67 -12.33 11.73 -8.10
CA ARG A 67 -13.59 11.40 -7.42
C ARG A 67 -13.41 11.21 -5.91
N TYR A 68 -12.25 10.72 -5.48
CA TYR A 68 -11.98 10.40 -4.07
C TYR A 68 -10.94 11.31 -3.41
N MET A 69 -10.11 11.97 -4.20
CA MET A 69 -8.99 12.79 -3.75
C MET A 69 -9.12 14.27 -4.16
N ASP A 70 -10.20 14.68 -4.83
CA ASP A 70 -10.30 15.96 -5.53
C ASP A 70 -9.16 16.17 -6.55
N THR A 71 -9.09 17.35 -7.17
CA THR A 71 -7.99 17.69 -8.07
C THR A 71 -6.68 17.86 -7.28
N PRO A 72 -5.50 17.60 -7.88
CA PRO A 72 -4.22 17.89 -7.24
C PRO A 72 -4.03 19.36 -6.84
N GLN A 73 -4.74 20.28 -7.52
CA GLN A 73 -4.71 21.72 -7.24
C GLN A 73 -5.56 22.06 -6.01
N ASP A 74 -6.69 21.39 -5.82
CA ASP A 74 -7.61 21.63 -4.72
C ASP A 74 -7.25 20.82 -3.46
N ASN A 75 -6.54 19.69 -3.62
CA ASN A 75 -6.09 18.84 -2.51
C ASN A 75 -4.58 18.47 -2.58
N PRO A 76 -3.67 19.44 -2.69
CA PRO A 76 -2.24 19.16 -2.83
C PRO A 76 -1.66 18.38 -1.63
N GLU A 77 -2.17 18.64 -0.43
CA GLU A 77 -1.75 17.94 0.79
C GLU A 77 -2.19 16.47 0.79
N GLY A 78 -3.40 16.16 0.31
CA GLY A 78 -3.89 14.79 0.22
C GLY A 78 -3.06 13.92 -0.73
N TYR A 79 -2.68 14.46 -1.90
CA TYR A 79 -1.77 13.77 -2.82
C TYR A 79 -0.38 13.58 -2.21
N ALA A 80 0.17 14.59 -1.54
CA ALA A 80 1.47 14.49 -0.88
C ALA A 80 1.46 13.46 0.27
N LEU A 81 0.43 13.45 1.12
CA LEU A 81 0.31 12.54 2.26
C LEU A 81 0.05 11.09 1.86
N SER A 82 -0.60 10.88 0.70
CA SER A 82 -0.93 9.55 0.18
C SER A 82 0.19 8.92 -0.67
N SER A 83 1.19 9.71 -1.09
CA SER A 83 2.36 9.18 -1.80
C SER A 83 3.22 8.32 -0.87
N LEU A 84 3.43 7.06 -1.26
CA LEU A 84 4.21 6.08 -0.49
C LEU A 84 5.72 6.37 -0.57
N LEU A 85 6.15 7.11 -1.59
CA LEU A 85 7.55 7.50 -1.81
C LEU A 85 8.10 8.30 -0.60
N ASN A 86 7.27 9.12 0.02
CA ASN A 86 7.64 9.94 1.18
C ASN A 86 7.99 9.11 2.44
N LYS A 87 7.59 7.84 2.48
CA LYS A 87 7.82 6.93 3.59
C LYS A 87 8.65 5.70 3.20
N ALA A 88 9.23 5.67 2.00
CA ALA A 88 9.95 4.51 1.49
C ALA A 88 11.11 4.06 2.41
N SER A 89 11.77 5.00 3.09
CA SER A 89 12.83 4.72 4.06
C SER A 89 12.37 3.96 5.31
N SER A 90 11.06 3.94 5.57
CA SER A 90 10.46 3.21 6.69
C SER A 90 10.23 1.72 6.36
N LEU A 91 10.49 1.28 5.12
CA LEU A 91 10.31 -0.10 4.73
C LEU A 91 11.25 -1.02 5.54
N SER A 92 10.64 -1.93 6.29
CA SER A 92 11.30 -3.05 6.96
C SER A 92 10.75 -4.36 6.41
N GLY A 93 11.55 -5.43 6.47
CA GLY A 93 11.16 -6.74 5.93
C GLY A 93 11.41 -6.87 4.42
N LYS A 94 10.66 -7.76 3.76
CA LYS A 94 10.84 -8.07 2.33
C LYS A 94 9.59 -7.74 1.54
N LEU A 95 9.73 -6.93 0.50
CA LEU A 95 8.64 -6.55 -0.40
C LEU A 95 8.91 -7.12 -1.80
N LEU A 96 7.92 -7.83 -2.35
CA LEU A 96 7.85 -8.19 -3.77
C LEU A 96 6.76 -7.32 -4.43
N ILE A 97 7.12 -6.63 -5.51
CA ILE A 97 6.18 -5.91 -6.37
C ILE A 97 5.94 -6.72 -7.64
N CYS A 98 4.68 -6.96 -7.97
CA CYS A 98 4.27 -7.64 -9.19
C CYS A 98 3.50 -6.65 -10.06
N GLN A 99 4.04 -6.27 -11.21
CA GLN A 99 3.43 -5.27 -12.09
C GLN A 99 3.17 -5.85 -13.48
N GLY A 100 2.01 -5.53 -14.06
CA GLY A 100 1.73 -5.81 -15.46
C GLY A 100 2.55 -4.88 -16.35
N ALA A 101 3.32 -5.45 -17.29
CA ALA A 101 4.16 -4.66 -18.20
C ALA A 101 3.37 -3.74 -19.16
N VAL A 102 2.07 -4.01 -19.33
CA VAL A 102 1.15 -3.30 -20.22
C VAL A 102 -0.17 -2.99 -19.51
N ASP A 103 -0.09 -2.56 -18.26
CA ASP A 103 -1.25 -2.12 -17.46
C ASP A 103 -1.55 -0.64 -17.76
N ASP A 104 -2.74 -0.36 -18.29
CA ASP A 104 -3.20 0.97 -18.70
C ASP A 104 -3.91 1.75 -17.58
N VAL A 105 -4.13 1.11 -16.42
CA VAL A 105 -4.79 1.72 -15.26
C VAL A 105 -3.79 2.03 -14.17
N VAL A 106 -3.03 1.02 -13.71
CA VAL A 106 -1.89 1.21 -12.80
C VAL A 106 -0.64 1.17 -13.67
N VAL A 107 -0.23 2.33 -14.19
CA VAL A 107 0.92 2.42 -15.10
C VAL A 107 2.25 1.99 -14.45
N TRP A 108 3.21 1.61 -15.29
CA TRP A 108 4.48 1.01 -14.85
C TRP A 108 5.31 1.91 -13.93
N GLU A 109 5.15 3.23 -14.01
CA GLU A 109 5.76 4.23 -13.13
C GLU A 109 5.51 3.95 -11.66
N HIS A 110 4.42 3.25 -11.32
CA HIS A 110 4.16 2.85 -9.94
C HIS A 110 5.06 1.73 -9.39
N SER A 111 5.97 1.19 -10.21
CA SER A 111 6.88 0.10 -9.84
C SER A 111 8.36 0.40 -10.13
N LEU A 112 8.69 1.64 -10.51
CA LEU A 112 10.05 2.15 -10.74
C LEU A 112 10.56 2.92 -9.52
#